data_AF-A0A7J9Q449-F1
#
_entry.id   AF-A0A7J9Q449-F1
#
_cell.length_a   1.000
_cell.length_b   1.000
_cell.length_c   1.000
_cell.angle_alpha   90.00
_cell.angle_beta   90.00
_cell.angle_gamma   90.00
#
_symmetry.space_group_name_H-M   'P 1'
#
loop_
_entity.id
_entity.type
_entity.pdbx_description
1 polymer ?
#
loop_
_entity_poly.entity_id
_entity_poly.type
_entity_poly.pdbx_seq_one_letter_code
_entity_poly.pdbx_strand_id
1 'polypeptide(L)'
;MFDLRYKGKPCVPSHDALKDMAQHDVPPSLVEHIILDGTDYKDRMMARGEIGRSIKKDKFEIIVKLVPSYSYSTDQDVWVIKHIGKRRLNK
;
A
#
# COMPACT_ATOMS: atom_id res chain seq x y z
N MET A 1 9.94 10.05 -8.00
CA MET A 1 9.76 8.59 -7.78
C MET A 1 9.63 8.40 -6.28
N PHE A 2 8.62 7.67 -5.81
CA PHE A 2 8.42 7.38 -4.39
C PHE A 2 9.54 6.46 -3.92
N ASP A 3 10.60 6.99 -3.29
CA ASP A 3 11.63 6.18 -2.65
C ASP A 3 11.16 5.82 -1.24
N LEU A 4 10.40 4.74 -1.16
CA LEU A 4 9.85 4.22 0.09
C LEU A 4 10.50 2.89 0.39
N ARG A 5 10.93 2.68 1.64
CA ARG A 5 11.49 1.40 2.08
C ARG A 5 10.68 0.82 3.24
N TYR A 6 9.86 -0.20 2.96
CA TYR A 6 9.18 -0.96 4.00
C TYR A 6 10.04 -2.16 4.40
N LYS A 7 10.44 -2.20 5.68
CA LYS A 7 11.35 -3.23 6.24
C LYS A 7 12.62 -3.43 5.39
N GLY A 8 13.20 -2.30 4.95
CA GLY A 8 14.44 -2.28 4.16
C GLY A 8 14.27 -2.60 2.67
N LYS A 9 13.08 -3.02 2.22
CA LYS A 9 12.80 -3.32 0.80
C LYS A 9 12.10 -2.14 0.12
N PRO A 10 12.48 -1.77 -1.12
CA PRO A 10 11.80 -0.71 -1.86
C PRO A 10 10.32 -1.03 -2.10
N CYS A 11 9.47 -0.01 -2.02
CA CYS A 11 8.07 -0.08 -2.38
C CYS A 11 7.83 0.67 -3.68
N VAL A 12 7.14 0.04 -4.64
CA VAL A 12 6.84 0.64 -5.95
C VAL A 12 5.35 0.54 -6.27
N PRO A 13 4.69 1.62 -6.71
CA PRO A 13 3.28 1.56 -7.09
C PRO A 13 3.08 0.87 -8.45
N SER A 14 2.06 0.00 -8.52
CA SER A 14 1.55 -0.51 -9.79
C SER A 14 0.75 0.57 -10.53
N HIS A 15 0.51 0.36 -11.82
CA HIS A 15 -0.38 1.23 -12.62
C HIS A 15 -1.78 1.33 -12.03
N ASP A 16 -2.33 0.21 -11.55
CA ASP A 16 -3.66 0.20 -10.95
C ASP A 16 -3.70 0.92 -9.60
N ALA A 17 -2.65 0.81 -8.78
CA ALA A 17 -2.54 1.57 -7.55
C ALA A 17 -2.48 3.09 -7.80
N LEU A 18 -1.83 3.54 -8.88
CA LEU A 18 -1.83 4.95 -9.26
C LEU A 18 -3.24 5.43 -9.65
N LYS A 19 -4.02 4.60 -10.35
CA LYS A 19 -5.42 4.91 -10.66
C LYS A 19 -6.27 4.97 -9.40
N ASP A 20 -6.10 4.01 -8.50
CA ASP A 20 -6.81 3.95 -7.23
C ASP A 20 -6.58 5.21 -6.38
N MET A 21 -5.32 5.69 -6.33
CA MET A 21 -4.98 6.94 -5.64
C MET A 21 -5.77 8.12 -6.17
N ALA A 22 -5.81 8.26 -7.50
CA ALA A 22 -6.55 9.32 -8.16
C ALA A 22 -8.06 9.18 -7.92
N GLN A 23 -8.61 7.96 -8.02
CA GLN A 23 -10.03 7.69 -7.84
C GLN A 23 -10.52 7.94 -6.41
N HIS A 24 -9.70 7.64 -5.40
CA HIS A 24 -10.06 7.79 -4.00
C HIS A 24 -9.63 9.12 -3.37
N ASP A 25 -9.01 10.00 -4.17
CA ASP A 25 -8.43 11.26 -3.72
C ASP A 25 -7.46 11.02 -2.53
N VAL A 26 -6.56 10.06 -2.71
CA VAL A 26 -5.54 9.70 -1.72
C VAL A 26 -4.23 10.36 -2.12
N PRO A 27 -3.76 11.37 -1.37
CA PRO A 27 -2.52 12.03 -1.70
C PRO A 27 -1.36 11.05 -1.52
N PRO A 28 -0.33 11.12 -2.37
CA PRO A 28 0.79 10.19 -2.28
C PRO A 28 1.50 10.18 -0.93
N SER A 29 1.65 11.33 -0.27
CA SER A 29 2.24 11.45 1.07
C SER A 29 1.48 10.64 2.14
N LEU A 30 0.17 10.46 1.97
CA LEU A 30 -0.61 9.60 2.85
C LEU A 30 -0.32 8.12 2.60
N VAL A 31 -0.06 7.73 1.35
CA VAL A 31 0.37 6.37 1.01
C VAL A 31 1.74 6.08 1.64
N GLU A 32 2.67 7.03 1.56
CA GLU A 32 3.98 6.94 2.22
C GLU A 32 3.82 6.69 3.73
N HIS A 33 3.00 7.51 4.38
CA HIS A 33 2.73 7.40 5.80
C HIS A 33 2.06 6.06 6.17
N ILE A 34 1.12 5.55 5.36
CA ILE A 34 0.52 4.22 5.60
C ILE A 34 1.57 3.12 5.47
N ILE A 35 2.47 3.22 4.50
CA ILE A 35 3.53 2.22 4.29
C ILE A 35 4.51 2.23 5.47
N LEU A 36 4.92 3.41 5.96
CA LEU A 36 5.91 3.53 7.04
C LEU A 36 5.31 3.32 8.43
N ASP A 37 4.17 3.95 8.73
CA ASP A 37 3.61 4.09 10.09
C ASP A 37 2.24 3.42 10.28
N GLY A 38 1.63 2.91 9.20
CA GLY A 38 0.37 2.16 9.28
C GLY A 38 0.41 0.90 10.15
N THR A 39 -0.74 0.27 10.32
CA THR A 39 -0.85 -1.03 11.00
C THR A 39 -0.93 -2.15 9.98
N ASP A 40 -0.15 -3.21 10.19
CA ASP A 40 -0.24 -4.43 9.37
C ASP A 40 -1.60 -5.11 9.63
N TYR A 41 -2.29 -5.51 8.57
CA TYR A 41 -3.48 -6.35 8.66
C TYR A 41 -3.47 -7.40 7.55
N LYS A 42 -4.22 -8.49 7.78
CA LYS A 42 -4.40 -9.56 6.80
C LYS A 42 -5.88 -9.86 6.67
N ASP A 43 -6.38 -9.77 5.44
CA ASP A 43 -7.76 -10.12 5.09
C ASP A 43 -7.79 -11.54 4.52
N ARG A 44 -8.93 -12.24 4.64
CA ARG A 44 -9.20 -13.52 3.98
C ARG A 44 -9.03 -13.49 2.46
N MET A 45 -9.15 -12.32 1.84
CA MET A 45 -8.95 -12.12 0.39
C MET A 45 -7.47 -11.87 -0.01
N MET A 46 -6.53 -11.88 0.94
CA MET A 46 -5.11 -11.71 0.65
C MET A 46 -4.43 -13.06 0.38
N ALA A 47 -3.69 -13.14 -0.72
CA ALA A 47 -2.89 -14.30 -1.07
C ALA A 47 -1.69 -14.47 -0.14
N ARG A 48 -1.06 -15.66 -0.19
CA ARG A 48 0.13 -15.96 0.61
C ARG A 48 1.26 -14.98 0.28
N GLY A 49 1.80 -14.31 1.30
CA GLY A 49 2.89 -13.35 1.18
C GLY A 49 2.45 -11.90 0.96
N GLU A 50 1.18 -11.65 0.62
CA GLU A 50 0.63 -10.29 0.56
C GLU A 50 0.42 -9.74 1.98
N ILE A 51 0.61 -8.43 2.13
CA ILE A 51 0.41 -7.70 3.38
C ILE A 51 -0.46 -6.48 3.12
N GLY A 52 -1.47 -6.26 3.96
CA GLY A 52 -2.21 -5.02 4.02
C GLY A 52 -1.61 -4.08 5.05
N ARG A 53 -1.56 -2.79 4.73
CA ARG A 53 -1.27 -1.70 5.67
C ARG A 53 -2.46 -0.77 5.70
N SER A 54 -2.87 -0.32 6.89
CA SER A 54 -3.95 0.66 6.98
C SER A 54 -3.72 1.71 8.04
N ILE A 55 -4.36 2.86 7.84
CA ILE A 55 -4.51 3.90 8.85
C ILE A 55 -5.99 4.27 8.92
N LYS A 56 -6.50 4.38 10.14
CA LYS A 56 -7.84 4.89 10.43
C LYS A 56 -7.74 6.39 10.65
N LYS A 57 -8.53 7.15 9.90
CA LYS A 57 -8.63 8.60 10.02
C LYS A 57 -10.09 9.01 10.03
N ASP A 58 -10.54 9.56 11.15
CA ASP A 58 -11.92 9.97 11.38
C ASP A 58 -12.94 8.85 11.10
N LYS A 59 -13.76 9.02 10.05
CA LYS A 59 -14.79 8.06 9.60
C LYS A 59 -14.32 7.16 8.47
N PHE A 60 -13.04 7.21 8.12
CA PHE A 60 -12.48 6.46 7.00
C PHE A 60 -11.29 5.61 7.45
N GLU A 61 -11.08 4.53 6.73
CA GLU A 61 -9.85 3.77 6.76
C GLU A 61 -9.30 3.74 5.35
N ILE A 62 -8.03 4.12 5.23
CA ILE A 62 -7.29 4.00 3.98
C ILE A 62 -6.41 2.78 4.08
N ILE A 63 -6.51 1.93 3.07
CA ILE A 63 -5.83 0.65 2.99
C ILE A 63 -4.87 0.66 1.80
N VAL A 64 -3.71 0.04 2.00
CA VAL A 64 -2.67 -0.15 0.99
C VAL A 64 -2.32 -1.62 0.98
N LYS A 65 -2.39 -2.26 -0.19
CA LYS A 65 -2.05 -3.67 -0.37
C LYS A 65 -0.66 -3.80 -0.99
N LEU A 66 0.25 -4.44 -0.27
CA LEU A 66 1.61 -4.72 -0.69
C LEU A 66 1.74 -6.19 -1.11
N VAL A 67 2.38 -6.42 -2.25
CA VAL A 67 2.64 -7.76 -2.80
C VAL A 67 4.14 -7.93 -3.00
N PRO A 68 4.74 -9.03 -2.55
CA PRO A 68 6.16 -9.26 -2.77
C PRO A 68 6.41 -9.49 -4.26
N SER A 69 7.50 -8.91 -4.77
CA SER A 69 7.92 -9.06 -6.16
C SER A 69 9.44 -8.93 -6.27
N TYR A 70 9.96 -9.08 -7.48
CA TYR A 70 11.36 -8.89 -7.81
C TYR A 70 11.52 -7.81 -8.88
N SER A 71 12.43 -6.87 -8.64
CA SER A 71 12.81 -5.87 -9.64
C SER A 71 14.05 -6.32 -10.39
N TYR A 72 13.88 -6.72 -11.65
CA TYR A 72 15.01 -7.09 -12.52
C TYR A 72 15.92 -5.91 -12.87
N SER A 73 15.40 -4.68 -12.84
CA SER A 73 16.18 -3.48 -13.15
C SER A 73 17.13 -3.09 -12.01
N THR A 74 16.80 -3.46 -10.77
CA THR A 74 17.62 -3.14 -9.59
C THR A 74 18.12 -4.38 -8.86
N ASP A 75 17.90 -5.56 -9.46
CA ASP A 75 18.31 -6.88 -8.97
C ASP A 75 18.05 -7.09 -7.47
N GLN A 76 16.83 -6.78 -7.03
CA GLN A 76 16.45 -6.86 -5.61
C GLN A 76 14.96 -7.18 -5.42
N ASP A 77 14.66 -7.74 -4.25
CA ASP A 77 13.29 -7.91 -3.77
C ASP A 77 12.62 -6.56 -3.51
N VAL A 78 11.39 -6.41 -3.97
CA VAL A 78 10.59 -5.20 -3.78
C VAL A 78 9.18 -5.54 -3.29
N TRP A 79 8.52 -4.54 -2.71
CA TRP A 79 7.08 -4.56 -2.46
C TRP A 79 6.36 -3.76 -3.55
N VAL A 80 5.44 -4.41 -4.26
CA VAL A 80 4.57 -3.72 -5.20
C VAL A 80 3.32 -3.27 -4.46
N ILE A 81 3.03 -1.97 -4.48
CA ILE A 81 1.74 -1.45 -4.04
C ILE A 81 0.74 -1.81 -5.14
N LYS A 82 -0.11 -2.79 -4.88
CA LYS A 82 -1.02 -3.36 -5.88
C LYS A 82 -2.37 -2.66 -5.89
N HIS A 83 -2.85 -2.23 -4.73
CA HIS A 83 -4.17 -1.63 -4.57
C HIS A 83 -4.15 -0.60 -3.45
N ILE A 84 -4.89 0.49 -3.65
CA ILE A 84 -5.12 1.52 -2.65
C ILE A 84 -6.63 1.68 -2.51
N GLY A 85 -7.14 1.58 -1.28
CA GLY A 85 -8.57 1.61 -1.03
C GLY A 85 -8.92 2.63 0.04
N LYS A 86 -10.14 3.14 -0.03
CA LYS A 86 -10.72 4.02 1.00
C LYS A 86 -12.09 3.49 1.36
N ARG A 87 -12.26 3.04 2.61
CA ARG A 87 -13.55 2.54 3.12
C ARG A 87 -14.07 3.40 4.26
N ARG A 88 -15.40 3.51 4.37
CA ARG A 88 -16.04 4.15 5.53
C ARG A 88 -16.05 3.19 6.71
N LEU A 89 -15.68 3.70 7.88
CA LEU A 89 -15.84 3.01 9.15
C LEU A 89 -17.27 3.29 9.62
N ASN A 90 -18.15 2.30 9.49
CA ASN A 90 -19.46 2.36 10.11
C ASN A 90 -19.26 2.19 11.62
N LYS A 91 -19.74 3.17 12.39
CA LYS A 91 -19.85 3.07 13.86
C LYS A 91 -20.98 2.12 14.22
#